data_AF-R5ZMQ8-F1
#
_entry.id   AF-R5ZMQ8-F1
#
_cell.length_a   1.000
_cell.length_b   1.000
_cell.length_c   1.000
_cell.angle_alpha   90.00
_cell.angle_beta   90.00
_cell.angle_gamma   90.00
#
_symmetry.space_group_name_H-M   'P 1'
#
loop_
_entity.id
_entity.type
_entity.pdbx_description
1 polymer ?
#
loop_
_entity_poly.entity_id
_entity_poly.type
_entity_poly.pdbx_seq_one_letter_code
_entity_poly.pdbx_strand_id
1 'polypeptide(L)'
;MKKFRIVYIIAILMCGLHACTYLLMPLSENSINQRHITLAMVGAVYWLTLIISIAGVIVIKQINRHLDNNHKRQRKSIPVFANIPQSIADAALIGAIVVIVILFMMGKESRYIAYVDIAIGVFALYAHFLFENTLYKRIKKTKERKKQ
;
A
#
# COMPACT_ATOMS: atom_id res chain seq x y z
N MET A 1 -14.35 4.49 17.35
CA MET A 1 -14.41 4.43 15.86
C MET A 1 -13.83 5.65 15.14
N LYS A 2 -14.04 6.91 15.58
CA LYS A 2 -13.40 8.09 14.94
C LYS A 2 -11.86 7.99 14.92
N LYS A 3 -11.24 7.65 16.06
CA LYS A 3 -9.78 7.44 16.19
C LYS A 3 -9.24 6.38 15.22
N PHE A 4 -9.91 5.24 15.14
CA PHE A 4 -9.58 4.17 14.18
C PHE A 4 -9.62 4.63 12.72
N ARG A 5 -10.64 5.41 12.34
CA ARG A 5 -10.76 5.96 10.98
C ARG A 5 -9.61 6.92 10.65
N ILE A 6 -9.17 7.71 11.62
CA ILE A 6 -8.03 8.63 11.44
C ILE A 6 -6.75 7.83 11.20
N VAL A 7 -6.47 6.82 12.03
CA VAL A 7 -5.29 5.93 11.85
C VAL A 7 -5.33 5.25 10.48
N TYR A 8 -6.51 4.78 10.05
CA TYR A 8 -6.69 4.17 8.74
C TYR A 8 -6.38 5.12 7.57
N ILE A 9 -6.87 6.37 7.64
CA ILE A 9 -6.59 7.39 6.62
C ILE A 9 -5.10 7.73 6.59
N ILE A 10 -4.47 7.92 7.75
CA ILE A 10 -3.04 8.21 7.85
C ILE A 10 -2.23 7.07 7.24
N ALA A 11 -2.57 5.81 7.53
CA ALA A 11 -1.88 4.66 6.96
C ALA A 11 -1.97 4.63 5.43
N ILE A 12 -3.17 4.86 4.85
CA ILE A 12 -3.34 4.93 3.39
C ILE A 12 -2.49 6.06 2.78
N LEU A 13 -2.52 7.24 3.39
CA LEU A 13 -1.73 8.38 2.90
C LEU A 13 -0.24 8.09 2.93
N MET A 14 0.25 7.48 4.01
CA MET A 14 1.67 7.13 4.15
C MET A 14 2.08 6.02 3.18
N CYS A 15 1.20 5.04 2.94
CA CYS A 15 1.42 3.99 1.93
C CYS A 15 1.49 4.59 0.52
N GLY A 16 0.63 5.56 0.22
CA GLY A 16 0.66 6.30 -1.03
C GLY A 16 1.92 7.14 -1.19
N LEU A 17 2.32 7.88 -0.15
CA LEU A 17 3.58 8.65 -0.14
C LEU A 17 4.79 7.73 -0.33
N HIS A 18 4.81 6.58 0.34
CA HIS A 18 5.86 5.59 0.16
C HIS A 18 5.90 5.08 -1.29
N ALA A 19 4.76 4.72 -1.88
CA ALA A 19 4.70 4.32 -3.29
C ALA A 19 5.21 5.43 -4.24
N CYS A 20 4.87 6.70 -3.97
CA CYS A 20 5.32 7.84 -4.78
C CYS A 20 6.84 8.05 -4.72
N THR A 21 7.54 7.58 -3.67
CA THR A 21 9.00 7.74 -3.59
C THR A 21 9.75 7.00 -4.71
N TYR A 22 9.19 5.91 -5.25
CA TYR A 22 9.76 5.22 -6.41
C TYR A 22 9.75 6.11 -7.66
N LEU A 23 8.75 6.98 -7.81
CA LEU A 23 8.67 7.95 -8.92
C LEU A 23 9.75 9.04 -8.82
N LEU A 24 10.28 9.28 -7.61
CA LEU A 24 11.32 10.27 -7.33
C LEU A 24 12.74 9.69 -7.49
N MET A 25 12.88 8.37 -7.51
CA MET A 25 14.15 7.66 -7.70
C MET A 25 14.98 8.16 -8.92
N PRO A 26 14.42 8.39 -10.12
CA PRO A 26 15.18 8.92 -11.27
C PRO A 26 15.73 10.34 -11.07
N LEU A 27 15.14 11.15 -10.18
CA LEU A 27 15.67 12.47 -9.86
C LEU A 27 17.02 12.36 -9.14
N SER A 28 17.23 11.28 -8.38
CA SER A 28 18.50 11.02 -7.70
C SER A 28 19.61 10.50 -8.63
N GLU A 29 19.25 10.01 -9.82
CA GLU A 29 20.21 9.53 -10.82
C GLU A 29 20.74 10.67 -11.71
N ASN A 30 19.92 11.68 -12.00
CA ASN A 30 20.20 12.69 -13.03
C ASN A 30 20.77 14.03 -12.52
N SER A 31 20.85 14.27 -11.21
CA SER A 31 21.31 15.57 -10.68
C SER A 31 22.84 15.62 -10.54
N ILE A 32 23.55 16.23 -11.50
CA ILE A 32 25.03 16.27 -11.56
C ILE A 32 25.66 17.07 -10.40
N ASN A 33 25.05 18.18 -9.96
CA ASN A 33 25.62 19.06 -8.92
C ASN A 33 25.05 18.87 -7.50
N GLN A 34 23.92 18.17 -7.33
CA GLN A 34 23.28 17.96 -6.01
C GLN A 34 22.90 16.50 -5.75
N ARG A 35 23.60 15.56 -6.38
CA ARG A 35 23.31 14.11 -6.31
C ARG A 35 23.19 13.60 -4.88
N HIS A 36 24.16 13.94 -4.03
CA HIS A 36 24.20 13.43 -2.65
C HIS A 36 23.05 13.97 -1.79
N ILE A 37 22.70 15.25 -1.95
CA ILE A 37 21.61 15.88 -1.19
C ILE A 37 20.26 15.34 -1.64
N THR A 38 20.03 15.26 -2.95
CA THR A 38 18.78 14.74 -3.53
C THR A 38 18.57 13.27 -3.18
N LEU A 39 19.62 12.45 -3.27
CA LEU A 39 19.59 11.04 -2.88
C LEU A 39 19.30 10.89 -1.38
N ALA A 40 19.95 11.69 -0.52
CA ALA A 40 19.71 11.66 0.93
C ALA A 40 18.27 12.06 1.28
N MET A 41 17.72 13.09 0.63
CA MET A 41 16.33 13.52 0.83
C MET A 41 15.33 12.44 0.38
N VAL A 42 15.45 11.92 -0.85
CA VAL A 42 14.57 10.87 -1.37
C VAL A 42 14.66 9.61 -0.49
N GLY A 43 15.86 9.22 -0.09
CA GLY A 43 16.10 8.09 0.81
C GLY A 43 15.48 8.29 2.20
N ALA A 44 15.62 9.48 2.80
CA ALA A 44 15.01 9.80 4.08
C ALA A 44 13.48 9.72 4.02
N VAL A 45 12.87 10.31 2.98
CA VAL A 45 11.41 10.22 2.77
C VAL A 45 10.98 8.78 2.56
N TYR A 46 11.72 8.00 1.76
CA TYR A 46 11.47 6.57 1.55
C TYR A 46 11.43 5.80 2.87
N TRP A 47 12.49 5.88 3.69
CA TRP A 47 12.57 5.13 4.94
C TRP A 47 11.52 5.56 5.96
N LEU A 48 11.28 6.86 6.12
CA LEU A 48 10.27 7.36 7.05
C LEU A 48 8.87 6.90 6.65
N THR A 49 8.51 7.04 5.38
CA THR A 49 7.19 6.63 4.89
C THR A 49 7.02 5.11 4.90
N LEU A 50 8.08 4.33 4.63
CA LEU A 50 8.10 2.87 4.74
C LEU A 50 7.79 2.41 6.17
N ILE A 51 8.52 2.92 7.16
CA ILE A 51 8.36 2.53 8.57
C ILE A 51 6.94 2.85 9.05
N ILE A 52 6.45 4.06 8.76
CA ILE A 52 5.10 4.49 9.16
C ILE A 52 4.03 3.63 8.46
N SER A 53 4.21 3.31 7.18
CA SER A 53 3.28 2.48 6.41
C SER A 53 3.18 1.06 6.98
N ILE A 54 4.32 0.41 7.23
CA ILE A 54 4.37 -0.95 7.80
C ILE A 54 3.74 -0.94 9.20
N ALA A 55 4.13 0.00 10.05
CA ALA A 55 3.55 0.14 11.39
C ALA A 55 2.03 0.37 11.33
N GLY A 56 1.57 1.22 10.41
CA GLY A 56 0.16 1.50 10.17
C GLY A 56 -0.63 0.24 9.82
N VAL A 57 -0.15 -0.55 8.85
CA VAL A 57 -0.79 -1.81 8.44
C VAL A 57 -0.85 -2.80 9.60
N ILE A 58 0.24 -2.95 10.36
CA ILE A 58 0.30 -3.86 11.52
C ILE A 58 -0.70 -3.44 12.60
N VAL A 59 -0.70 -2.16 12.99
CA VAL A 59 -1.59 -1.62 14.03
C VAL A 59 -3.05 -1.80 13.62
N ILE A 60 -3.40 -1.50 12.37
CA ILE A 60 -4.75 -1.68 11.85
C ILE A 60 -5.17 -3.16 11.91
N LYS A 61 -4.27 -4.08 11.53
CA LYS A 61 -4.52 -5.53 11.57
C LYS A 61 -4.67 -6.03 13.00
N GLN A 62 -3.86 -5.56 13.95
CA GLN A 62 -3.96 -5.88 15.37
C GLN A 62 -5.27 -5.38 15.97
N ILE A 63 -5.63 -4.11 15.76
CA ILE A 63 -6.90 -3.54 16.23
C ILE A 63 -8.08 -4.37 15.68
N ASN A 64 -8.03 -4.71 14.40
CA ASN A 64 -9.08 -5.50 13.77
C ASN A 64 -9.17 -6.93 14.34
N ARG A 65 -8.04 -7.57 14.66
CA ARG A 65 -8.02 -8.87 15.35
C ARG A 65 -8.64 -8.79 16.74
N HIS A 66 -8.25 -7.79 17.55
CA HIS A 66 -8.84 -7.62 18.90
C HIS A 66 -10.35 -7.38 18.86
N LEU A 67 -10.85 -6.67 17.85
CA LEU A 67 -12.28 -6.45 17.65
C LEU A 67 -13.02 -7.68 17.09
N ASP A 68 -12.32 -8.69 16.56
CA ASP A 68 -12.90 -9.91 15.96
C ASP A 68 -12.92 -11.10 16.94
N ASN A 69 -12.28 -10.98 18.11
CA ASN A 69 -12.16 -12.04 19.12
C ASN A 69 -13.50 -12.54 19.71
N ASN A 70 -14.65 -12.01 19.30
CA ASN A 70 -15.96 -12.55 19.66
C ASN A 70 -16.45 -13.67 18.73
N HIS A 71 -15.77 -14.00 17.63
CA HIS A 71 -16.15 -15.12 16.76
C HIS A 71 -14.93 -16.01 16.51
N LYS A 72 -15.02 -17.28 16.95
CA LYS A 72 -14.05 -18.36 16.70
C LYS A 72 -13.62 -18.35 15.23
N ARG A 73 -12.43 -17.83 14.92
CA ARG A 73 -11.94 -17.75 13.54
C ARG A 73 -10.89 -18.83 13.31
N GLN A 74 -11.30 -19.89 12.62
CA GLN A 74 -10.39 -20.74 11.87
C GLN A 74 -9.45 -19.86 11.05
N ARG A 75 -8.15 -20.18 11.11
CA ARG A 75 -7.05 -19.54 10.39
C ARG A 75 -7.24 -19.74 8.88
N LYS A 76 -8.18 -19.03 8.27
CA LYS A 76 -8.37 -19.03 6.81
C LYS A 76 -7.28 -18.14 6.19
N SER A 77 -6.77 -18.61 5.05
CA SER A 77 -5.83 -17.90 4.17
C SER A 77 -6.18 -16.42 4.01
N ILE A 78 -5.18 -15.56 3.74
CA ILE A 78 -5.40 -14.15 3.41
C ILE A 78 -6.34 -14.13 2.20
N PRO A 79 -7.57 -13.63 2.35
CA PRO A 79 -8.58 -13.83 1.32
C PRO A 79 -8.26 -12.94 0.14
N VAL A 80 -7.98 -13.51 -1.04
CA VAL A 80 -7.79 -12.78 -2.30
C VAL A 80 -9.17 -12.54 -2.95
N PHE A 81 -9.34 -11.43 -3.66
CA PHE A 81 -10.58 -11.05 -4.36
C PHE A 81 -11.82 -10.98 -3.45
N ALA A 82 -11.63 -10.64 -2.18
CA ALA A 82 -12.69 -10.81 -1.18
C ALA A 82 -13.79 -9.74 -1.22
N ASN A 83 -13.49 -8.57 -1.78
CA ASN A 83 -14.39 -7.43 -2.00
C ASN A 83 -13.95 -6.63 -3.23
N ILE A 84 -14.81 -5.75 -3.75
CA ILE A 84 -14.51 -4.86 -4.90
C ILE A 84 -13.17 -4.11 -4.74
N PRO A 85 -12.92 -3.29 -3.68
CA PRO A 85 -11.67 -2.54 -3.56
C PRO A 85 -10.43 -3.45 -3.41
N GLN A 86 -10.58 -4.60 -2.76
CA GLN A 86 -9.50 -5.56 -2.61
C GLN A 86 -9.21 -6.27 -3.94
N SER A 87 -10.25 -6.60 -4.71
CA SER A 87 -10.13 -7.22 -6.04
C SER A 87 -9.40 -6.31 -7.03
N ILE A 88 -9.66 -5.00 -6.96
CA ILE A 88 -8.93 -4.00 -7.76
C ILE A 88 -7.45 -3.99 -7.37
N ALA A 89 -7.14 -4.00 -6.07
CA ALA A 89 -5.76 -4.07 -5.59
C ALA A 89 -5.07 -5.37 -6.04
N ASP A 90 -5.77 -6.51 -5.97
CA ASP A 90 -5.23 -7.81 -6.36
C ASP A 90 -4.95 -7.88 -7.86
N ALA A 91 -5.88 -7.38 -8.67
CA ALA A 91 -5.70 -7.28 -10.11
C ALA A 91 -4.54 -6.34 -10.47
N ALA A 92 -4.42 -5.19 -9.80
CA ALA A 92 -3.31 -4.27 -10.00
C ALA A 92 -1.96 -4.89 -9.60
N LEU A 93 -1.92 -5.65 -8.50
CA LEU A 93 -0.71 -6.35 -8.05
C LEU A 93 -0.27 -7.43 -9.04
N ILE A 94 -1.22 -8.24 -9.53
CA ILE A 94 -0.96 -9.24 -10.57
C ILE A 94 -0.48 -8.56 -11.85
N GLY A 95 -1.14 -7.47 -12.26
CA GLY A 95 -0.76 -6.67 -13.42
C GLY A 95 0.69 -6.16 -13.32
N ALA A 96 1.06 -5.58 -12.17
CA ALA A 96 2.42 -5.10 -11.94
C ALA A 96 3.45 -6.25 -12.03
N ILE A 97 3.18 -7.40 -11.42
CA ILE A 97 4.07 -8.57 -11.53
C ILE A 97 4.26 -9.00 -12.99
N VAL A 98 3.18 -9.03 -13.78
CA VAL A 98 3.22 -9.39 -15.20
C VAL A 98 4.05 -8.37 -15.99
N VAL A 99 3.87 -7.06 -15.75
CA VAL A 99 4.62 -5.99 -16.42
C VAL A 99 6.12 -6.08 -16.08
N ILE A 100 6.50 -6.30 -14.82
CA ILE A 100 7.91 -6.53 -14.43
C ILE A 100 8.51 -7.69 -15.23
N VAL A 101 7.80 -8.82 -15.34
CA VAL A 101 8.28 -10.00 -16.07
C VAL A 101 8.46 -9.68 -17.56
N ILE A 102 7.53 -8.94 -18.17
CA ILE A 102 7.62 -8.53 -19.57
C ILE A 102 8.83 -7.59 -19.78
N LEU A 103 9.00 -6.58 -18.91
CA LEU A 103 10.13 -5.64 -18.99
C LEU A 103 11.47 -6.37 -18.88
N PHE A 104 11.55 -7.34 -17.97
CA PHE A 104 12.74 -8.19 -17.80
C PHE A 104 13.02 -9.01 -19.07
N MET A 105 12.02 -9.67 -19.64
CA MET A 105 12.17 -10.50 -20.86
C MET A 105 12.52 -9.68 -22.10
N MET A 106 12.02 -8.45 -22.21
CA MET A 106 12.29 -7.57 -23.35
C MET A 106 13.70 -6.96 -23.30
N GLY A 107 14.45 -7.11 -22.21
CA GLY A 107 15.74 -6.43 -22.01
C GLY A 107 15.63 -4.90 -22.11
N LYS A 108 14.41 -4.35 -22.06
CA LYS A 108 14.17 -2.92 -22.17
C LYS A 108 14.32 -2.31 -20.79
N GLU A 109 15.48 -1.70 -20.54
CA GLU A 109 15.68 -0.76 -19.43
C GLU A 109 14.90 0.54 -19.66
N SER A 110 13.58 0.49 -19.87
CA SER A 110 12.79 1.71 -19.69
C SER A 110 12.70 1.98 -18.18
N ARG A 111 13.77 2.57 -17.65
CA ARG A 111 13.98 2.75 -16.19
C ARG A 111 12.78 3.43 -15.56
N TYR A 112 12.20 4.42 -16.24
CA TYR A 112 11.04 5.13 -15.71
C TYR A 112 9.76 4.29 -15.63
N ILE A 113 9.47 3.48 -16.66
CA ILE A 113 8.28 2.62 -16.65
C ILE A 113 8.38 1.59 -15.50
N ALA A 114 9.58 1.07 -15.25
CA ALA A 114 9.81 0.17 -14.11
C ALA A 114 9.52 0.85 -12.76
N TYR A 115 9.93 2.11 -12.56
CA TYR A 115 9.60 2.85 -11.32
C TYR A 115 8.10 3.09 -11.15
N VAL A 116 7.39 3.41 -12.24
CA VAL A 116 5.93 3.59 -12.23
C VAL A 116 5.24 2.29 -11.85
N ASP A 117 5.68 1.18 -12.44
CA ASP A 117 5.11 -0.14 -12.21
C ASP A 117 5.35 -0.62 -10.77
N ILE A 118 6.56 -0.41 -10.23
CA ILE A 118 6.87 -0.68 -8.80
C ILE A 118 6.00 0.18 -7.88
N ALA A 119 5.81 1.47 -8.19
CA ALA A 119 4.95 2.34 -7.40
C ALA A 119 3.51 1.80 -7.34
N ILE A 120 2.97 1.37 -8.48
CA ILE A 120 1.63 0.76 -8.57
C ILE A 120 1.60 -0.55 -7.78
N GLY A 121 2.57 -1.43 -7.97
CA GLY A 121 2.65 -2.73 -7.30
C GLY A 121 2.75 -2.61 -5.78
N VAL A 122 3.59 -1.70 -5.27
CA VAL A 122 3.74 -1.45 -3.84
C VAL A 122 2.47 -0.87 -3.23
N PHE A 123 1.83 0.09 -3.91
CA PHE A 123 0.56 0.63 -3.44
C PHE A 123 -0.54 -0.44 -3.45
N ALA A 124 -0.63 -1.24 -4.51
CA ALA A 124 -1.57 -2.34 -4.64
C ALA A 124 -1.37 -3.39 -3.53
N LEU A 125 -0.12 -3.70 -3.18
CA LEU A 125 0.21 -4.59 -2.08
C LEU A 125 -0.29 -4.04 -0.73
N TYR A 126 -0.05 -2.76 -0.43
CA TYR A 126 -0.60 -2.14 0.78
C TYR A 126 -2.12 -2.12 0.79
N ALA A 127 -2.74 -1.79 -0.35
CA ALA A 127 -4.17 -1.76 -0.53
C ALA A 127 -4.81 -3.15 -0.31
N HIS A 128 -4.19 -4.23 -0.78
CA HIS A 128 -4.64 -5.60 -0.51
C HIS A 128 -4.78 -5.86 1.00
N PHE A 129 -3.75 -5.51 1.78
CA PHE A 129 -3.78 -5.70 3.24
C PHE A 129 -4.74 -4.75 3.96
N LEU A 130 -4.87 -3.51 3.49
CA LEU A 130 -5.73 -2.50 4.13
C LEU A 130 -7.21 -2.68 3.81
N PHE A 131 -7.56 -3.26 2.67
CA PHE A 131 -8.95 -3.51 2.25
C PHE A 131 -9.45 -4.92 2.61
N GLU A 132 -8.66 -5.68 3.38
CA GLU A 132 -9.04 -7.01 3.85
C GLU A 132 -10.44 -7.02 4.50
N ASN A 133 -11.23 -8.02 4.13
CA ASN A 133 -12.69 -8.05 4.16
C ASN A 133 -13.38 -7.59 5.46
N THR A 134 -12.74 -7.79 6.60
CA THR A 134 -13.25 -7.41 7.92
C THR A 134 -13.14 -5.92 8.28
N LEU A 135 -12.19 -5.20 7.68
CA LEU A 135 -11.92 -3.79 7.98
C LEU A 135 -12.90 -2.87 7.25
N TYR A 136 -13.03 -3.08 5.94
CA TYR A 136 -13.89 -2.28 5.07
C TYR A 136 -15.38 -2.43 5.42
N LYS A 137 -15.86 -3.67 5.66
CA LYS A 137 -17.25 -3.93 6.05
C LYS A 137 -17.62 -3.25 7.37
N ARG A 138 -16.71 -3.18 8.35
CA ARG A 138 -16.95 -2.47 9.63
C ARG A 138 -17.06 -0.97 9.46
N ILE A 139 -16.19 -0.36 8.65
CA ILE A 139 -16.24 1.09 8.37
C ILE A 139 -17.54 1.44 7.62
N LYS A 140 -17.93 0.63 6.63
CA LYS A 140 -19.16 0.82 5.86
C LYS A 140 -20.41 0.69 6.75
N LYS A 141 -20.54 -0.38 7.53
CA LYS A 141 -21.69 -0.64 8.42
C LYS A 141 -21.86 0.44 9.52
N THR A 142 -20.76 1.03 9.97
CA THR A 142 -20.78 2.16 10.92
C THR A 142 -21.33 3.45 10.29
N LYS A 143 -21.03 3.68 9.01
CA LYS A 143 -21.49 4.87 8.28
C LYS A 143 -22.99 4.80 8.01
N GLU A 144 -23.52 3.60 7.73
CA GLU A 144 -24.95 3.37 7.50
C GLU A 144 -25.78 3.57 8.77
N ARG A 145 -25.33 3.08 9.94
CA ARG A 145 -26.03 3.29 11.23
C ARG A 145 -26.06 4.74 11.73
N LYS A 146 -25.23 5.63 11.20
CA LYS A 146 -25.24 7.05 11.56
C LYS A 146 -26.10 7.91 10.64
N LYS A 147 -26.61 7.32 9.56
CA LYS A 147 -27.54 7.95 8.61
C LYS A 147 -28.99 7.58 8.88
N GLN A 148 -29.23 6.56 9.70
CA GLN A 148 -30.53 6.27 10.33
C GLN A 148 -30.59 6.98 11.67
#